data_AF-I3E110-F1
#
_entry.id   AF-I3E110-F1
#
_cell.length_a   1.000
_cell.length_b   1.000
_cell.length_c   1.000
_cell.angle_alpha   90.00
_cell.angle_beta   90.00
_cell.angle_gamma   90.00
#
_symmetry.space_group_name_H-M   'P 1'
#
loop_
_entity.id
_entity.type
_entity.pdbx_description
1 polymer ?
#
loop_
_entity_poly.entity_id
_entity_poly.type
_entity_poly.pdbx_seq_one_letter_code
_entity_poly.pdbx_strand_id
1 'polypeptide(L)'
;MDWSKIKTIFILTFLVLDIYLMYEFLKVLDQNKYELITETSIEDKLAADKIKYPVLPKGPIKDQYVSAKPKIFTGEEMMNIKGQTVSIVDGTTLHGTFDKPFQLSDKFDPSEMNAFIKTNILYSDKYAFWEFSEKDKKITYFQKYQDKFIYSNKNGSLEFFLNDSNQIISYRQTLLEDIEEMAEKEEVLSPLKAIETLYQKGMLEPGSKITKVELGYYTYEIFTASQVLTPVWRFVVDEEENFLVNAFEGQIIELNNDEKK
;
A
#
# COMPACT_ATOMS: atom_id res chain seq x y z
N MET A 1 -15.00 61.63 15.12
CA MET A 1 -15.34 60.22 14.89
C MET A 1 -15.18 59.49 16.21
N ASP A 2 -16.28 58.99 16.78
CA ASP A 2 -16.28 58.47 18.15
C ASP A 2 -15.60 57.09 18.21
N TRP A 3 -14.29 57.11 18.40
CA TRP A 3 -13.43 55.93 18.47
C TRP A 3 -13.83 54.97 19.60
N SER A 4 -14.40 55.49 20.68
CA SER A 4 -14.99 54.70 21.76
C SER A 4 -16.21 53.90 21.29
N LYS A 5 -17.08 54.47 20.45
CA LYS A 5 -18.28 53.78 19.94
C LYS A 5 -17.91 52.67 18.96
N ILE A 6 -16.91 52.89 18.11
CA ILE A 6 -16.42 51.88 17.16
C ILE A 6 -15.81 50.68 17.92
N LYS A 7 -15.03 50.94 18.98
CA LYS A 7 -14.49 49.86 19.83
C LYS A 7 -15.57 49.03 20.49
N THR A 8 -16.58 49.67 21.07
CA THR A 8 -17.69 48.97 21.72
C THR A 8 -18.46 48.11 20.74
N ILE A 9 -18.71 48.62 19.53
CA ILE A 9 -19.37 47.85 18.46
C ILE A 9 -18.52 46.63 18.09
N PHE A 10 -17.20 46.80 17.90
CA PHE A 10 -16.30 45.72 17.51
C PHE A 10 -16.24 44.59 18.54
N ILE A 11 -16.15 44.95 19.82
CA ILE A 11 -16.17 44.01 20.95
C ILE A 11 -17.50 43.25 20.98
N LEU A 12 -18.62 43.94 20.76
CA LEU A 12 -19.94 43.33 20.79
C LEU A 12 -20.15 42.36 19.62
N THR A 13 -19.68 42.69 18.42
CA THR A 13 -19.74 41.77 17.26
C THR A 13 -18.87 40.53 17.46
N PHE A 14 -17.66 40.67 18.01
CA PHE A 14 -16.81 39.51 18.32
C PHE A 14 -17.46 38.60 19.37
N LEU A 15 -18.05 39.17 20.41
CA LEU A 15 -18.73 38.40 21.45
C LEU A 15 -19.93 37.61 20.91
N VAL A 16 -20.72 38.18 19.98
CA VAL A 16 -21.82 37.46 19.34
C VAL A 16 -21.30 36.32 18.46
N LEU A 17 -20.20 36.55 17.74
CA LEU A 17 -19.54 35.52 16.93
C LEU A 17 -19.01 34.38 17.80
N ASP A 18 -18.36 34.68 18.93
CA ASP A 18 -17.80 33.70 19.85
C ASP A 18 -18.91 32.83 20.48
N ILE A 19 -20.05 33.44 20.85
CA ILE A 19 -21.22 32.70 21.35
C ILE A 19 -21.81 31.79 20.26
N TYR A 20 -21.86 32.27 19.02
CA TYR A 20 -22.31 31.46 17.88
C TYR A 20 -21.36 30.27 17.64
N LEU A 21 -20.05 30.50 17.66
CA LEU A 21 -19.03 29.47 17.52
C LEU A 21 -19.09 28.45 18.68
N MET A 22 -19.29 28.92 19.91
CA MET A 22 -19.50 28.05 21.07
C MET A 22 -20.76 27.20 20.92
N TYR A 23 -21.86 27.78 20.43
CA TYR A 23 -23.09 27.05 20.16
C TYR A 23 -22.92 26.00 19.06
N GLU A 24 -22.27 26.35 17.94
CA GLU A 24 -21.89 25.40 16.88
C GLU A 24 -20.98 24.30 17.43
N PHE A 25 -19.98 24.64 18.24
CA PHE A 25 -19.07 23.67 18.85
C PHE A 25 -19.81 22.72 19.82
N LEU A 26 -20.71 23.24 20.66
CA LEU A 26 -21.55 22.42 21.53
C LEU A 26 -22.53 21.56 20.72
N LYS A 27 -23.07 22.07 19.61
CA LYS A 27 -23.93 21.31 18.70
C LYS A 27 -23.15 20.20 17.99
N VAL A 28 -21.90 20.44 17.58
CA VAL A 28 -21.01 19.39 17.05
C VAL A 28 -20.71 18.35 18.13
N LEU A 29 -20.50 18.77 19.38
CA LEU A 29 -20.34 17.86 20.52
C LEU A 29 -21.62 17.07 20.85
N ASP A 30 -22.81 17.67 20.72
CA ASP A 30 -24.10 17.00 20.94
C ASP A 30 -24.51 16.11 19.77
N GLN A 31 -24.23 16.49 18.52
CA GLN A 31 -24.36 15.62 17.35
C GLN A 31 -23.43 14.41 17.48
N ASN A 32 -22.25 14.57 18.06
CA ASN A 32 -21.36 13.46 18.43
C ASN A 32 -21.83 12.66 19.67
N LYS A 33 -22.85 13.10 20.41
CA LYS A 33 -23.38 12.43 21.62
C LYS A 33 -24.78 11.82 21.45
N TYR A 34 -25.45 12.04 20.32
CA TYR A 34 -26.78 11.48 20.02
C TYR A 34 -26.77 10.38 18.94
N GLU A 35 -25.71 9.56 18.91
CA GLU A 35 -25.76 8.17 18.43
C GLU A 35 -25.39 7.22 19.58
N LEU A 36 -26.26 7.18 20.60
CA LEU A 36 -26.37 6.06 21.53
C LEU A 36 -27.62 5.23 21.15
N ILE A 37 -27.78 4.98 19.86
CA ILE A 37 -28.24 3.66 19.44
C ILE A 37 -27.10 2.75 19.88
N THR A 38 -27.35 1.69 20.63
CA THR A 38 -26.38 0.60 20.74
C THR A 38 -26.14 0.09 19.33
N GLU A 39 -25.22 0.71 18.59
CA GLU A 39 -24.71 0.16 17.37
C GLU A 39 -24.18 -1.21 17.75
N THR A 40 -24.83 -2.24 17.21
CA THR A 40 -24.28 -3.58 17.20
C THR A 40 -22.81 -3.46 16.80
N SER A 41 -21.91 -3.95 17.64
CA SER A 41 -20.47 -3.81 17.41
C SER A 41 -20.14 -4.36 16.02
N ILE A 42 -19.09 -3.85 15.36
CA ILE A 42 -18.72 -4.36 14.05
C ILE A 42 -18.42 -5.86 14.13
N GLU A 43 -17.86 -6.33 15.23
CA GLU A 43 -17.63 -7.75 15.51
C GLU A 43 -18.93 -8.56 15.51
N ASP A 44 -20.00 -8.05 16.12
CA ASP A 44 -21.31 -8.69 16.12
C ASP A 44 -21.94 -8.69 14.72
N LYS A 45 -21.77 -7.62 13.94
CA LYS A 45 -22.24 -7.54 12.54
C LYS A 45 -21.51 -8.56 11.65
N LEU A 46 -20.18 -8.60 11.74
CA LEU A 46 -19.35 -9.57 11.03
C LEU A 46 -19.71 -11.01 11.43
N ALA A 47 -19.94 -11.26 12.72
CA ALA A 47 -20.35 -12.57 13.22
C ALA A 47 -21.75 -12.98 12.73
N ALA A 48 -22.71 -12.05 12.68
CA ALA A 48 -24.05 -12.30 12.14
C ALA A 48 -24.01 -12.70 10.66
N ASP A 49 -23.16 -12.03 9.88
CA ASP A 49 -22.92 -12.34 8.47
C ASP A 49 -21.92 -13.48 8.26
N LYS A 50 -21.50 -14.15 9.35
CA LYS A 50 -20.58 -15.29 9.34
C LYS A 50 -19.23 -15.00 8.69
N ILE A 51 -18.81 -13.73 8.67
CA ILE A 51 -17.52 -13.30 8.16
C ILE A 51 -16.45 -13.66 9.19
N LYS A 52 -15.42 -14.37 8.74
CA LYS A 52 -14.31 -14.81 9.60
C LYS A 52 -13.06 -13.99 9.31
N TYR A 53 -12.26 -13.71 10.34
CA TYR A 53 -10.98 -13.04 10.20
C TYR A 53 -9.95 -13.64 11.19
N PRO A 54 -8.64 -13.52 10.91
CA PRO A 54 -7.61 -14.09 11.77
C PRO A 54 -7.46 -13.26 13.05
N VAL A 55 -6.59 -13.70 13.96
CA VAL A 55 -6.24 -12.89 15.13
C VAL A 55 -5.59 -11.59 14.65
N LEU A 56 -6.23 -10.46 15.00
CA LEU A 56 -5.74 -9.14 14.62
C LEU A 56 -4.61 -8.70 15.57
N PRO A 57 -3.61 -7.95 15.07
CA PRO A 57 -2.66 -7.23 15.90
C PRO A 57 -3.35 -6.45 17.03
N LYS A 58 -2.83 -6.55 18.25
CA LYS A 58 -3.36 -5.86 19.42
C LYS A 58 -2.50 -4.66 19.78
N GLY A 59 -3.15 -3.58 20.19
CA GLY A 59 -2.50 -2.35 20.64
C GLY A 59 -2.31 -1.32 19.52
N PRO A 60 -1.94 -0.08 19.89
CA PRO A 60 -1.73 1.00 18.94
C PRO A 60 -0.50 0.67 18.08
N ILE A 61 -0.67 0.78 16.76
CA ILE A 61 0.43 0.66 15.79
C ILE A 61 0.72 2.06 15.29
N LYS A 62 2.00 2.43 15.24
CA LYS A 62 2.42 3.73 14.71
C LYS A 62 3.24 3.57 13.44
N ASP A 63 2.95 4.43 12.48
CA ASP A 63 3.61 4.47 11.18
C ASP A 63 3.64 5.91 10.64
N GLN A 64 4.22 6.13 9.47
CA GLN A 64 4.34 7.46 8.86
C GLN A 64 4.41 7.38 7.35
N TYR A 65 4.20 8.52 6.70
CA TYR A 65 4.50 8.68 5.28
C TYR A 65 6.01 8.61 5.03
N VAL A 66 6.38 8.00 3.91
CA VAL A 66 7.77 7.96 3.45
C VAL A 66 7.88 8.52 2.04
N SER A 67 8.95 9.26 1.77
CA SER A 67 9.33 9.72 0.43
C SER A 67 10.29 8.70 -0.14
N ALA A 68 10.17 8.40 -1.43
CA ALA A 68 11.09 7.51 -2.14
C ALA A 68 11.37 8.05 -3.54
N LYS A 69 12.54 7.77 -4.10
CA LYS A 69 12.89 8.14 -5.47
C LYS A 69 13.05 6.90 -6.33
N PRO A 70 12.52 6.88 -7.58
CA PRO A 70 12.89 5.86 -8.54
C PRO A 70 14.40 5.88 -8.78
N LYS A 71 15.04 4.73 -8.65
CA LYS A 71 16.47 4.58 -8.88
C LYS A 71 16.80 4.83 -10.34
N ILE A 72 17.79 5.68 -10.58
CA ILE A 72 18.38 5.84 -11.90
C ILE A 72 19.52 4.82 -12.03
N PHE A 73 19.38 3.88 -12.95
CA PHE A 73 20.39 2.86 -13.19
C PHE A 73 21.52 3.38 -14.08
N THR A 74 22.73 2.87 -13.85
CA THR A 74 23.92 3.27 -14.60
C THR A 74 24.58 2.07 -15.28
N GLY A 75 25.28 2.32 -16.39
CA GLY A 75 25.98 1.26 -17.13
C GLY A 75 27.09 0.58 -16.34
N GLU A 76 27.68 1.26 -15.34
CA GLU A 76 28.73 0.70 -14.48
C GLU A 76 28.22 -0.46 -13.62
N GLU A 77 26.99 -0.35 -13.09
CA GLU A 77 26.35 -1.40 -12.28
C GLU A 77 26.09 -2.68 -13.09
N MET A 78 25.98 -2.56 -14.42
CA MET A 78 25.70 -3.67 -15.33
C MET A 78 26.96 -4.44 -15.74
N MET A 79 28.15 -3.85 -15.60
CA MET A 79 29.40 -4.48 -16.06
C MET A 79 29.71 -5.78 -15.33
N ASN A 80 29.19 -5.94 -14.11
CA ASN A 80 29.38 -7.13 -13.28
C ASN A 80 28.36 -8.24 -13.56
N ILE A 81 27.33 -7.94 -14.35
CA ILE A 81 26.27 -8.89 -14.68
C ILE A 81 26.76 -9.83 -15.78
N LYS A 82 26.60 -11.14 -15.58
CA LYS A 82 27.04 -12.19 -16.51
C LYS A 82 25.87 -13.10 -16.88
N GLY A 83 25.93 -13.68 -18.09
CA GLY A 83 24.93 -14.66 -18.55
C GLY A 83 23.60 -14.06 -19.00
N GLN A 84 23.58 -12.75 -19.25
CA GLN A 84 22.42 -12.01 -19.73
C GLN A 84 22.82 -10.71 -20.39
N THR A 85 21.93 -10.22 -21.24
CA THR A 85 22.01 -8.88 -21.84
C THR A 85 21.06 -7.95 -21.10
N VAL A 86 21.58 -6.86 -20.53
CA VAL A 86 20.80 -5.87 -19.77
C VAL A 86 20.82 -4.53 -20.48
N SER A 87 19.66 -3.88 -20.57
CA SER A 87 19.50 -2.54 -21.13
C SER A 87 18.70 -1.64 -20.18
N ILE A 88 18.97 -0.34 -20.29
CA ILE A 88 18.21 0.71 -19.62
C ILE A 88 17.18 1.22 -20.62
N VAL A 89 15.90 1.21 -20.24
CA VAL A 89 14.81 1.62 -21.14
C VAL A 89 14.57 3.13 -21.06
N ASP A 90 14.40 3.65 -19.86
CA ASP A 90 13.98 5.04 -19.58
C ASP A 90 14.77 5.71 -18.44
N GLY A 91 15.91 5.11 -18.07
CA GLY A 91 16.75 5.54 -16.94
C GLY A 91 16.41 4.83 -15.64
N THR A 92 15.13 4.56 -15.39
CA THR A 92 14.62 3.97 -14.14
C THR A 92 14.19 2.52 -14.24
N THR A 93 14.12 2.00 -15.46
CA THR A 93 13.74 0.62 -15.75
C THR A 93 14.90 -0.15 -16.35
N LEU A 94 15.26 -1.25 -15.72
CA LEU A 94 16.12 -2.27 -16.29
C LEU A 94 15.29 -3.32 -17.00
N HIS A 95 15.71 -3.67 -18.21
CA HIS A 95 15.25 -4.86 -18.90
C HIS A 95 16.43 -5.79 -19.12
N GLY A 96 16.31 -7.04 -18.66
CA GLY A 96 17.35 -8.03 -18.89
C GLY A 96 16.80 -9.28 -19.54
N THR A 97 17.56 -9.82 -20.48
CA THR A 97 17.27 -11.06 -21.21
C THR A 97 18.36 -12.08 -20.93
N PHE A 98 17.97 -13.24 -20.43
CA PHE A 98 18.91 -14.30 -20.08
C PHE A 98 19.43 -15.01 -21.32
N ASP A 99 20.75 -15.25 -21.39
CA ASP A 99 21.35 -15.99 -22.51
C ASP A 99 20.87 -17.45 -22.52
N LYS A 100 20.59 -17.99 -21.34
CA LYS A 100 20.01 -19.31 -21.12
C LYS A 100 18.74 -19.16 -20.28
N PRO A 101 17.58 -19.63 -20.76
CA PRO A 101 16.35 -19.58 -19.98
C PRO A 101 16.47 -20.39 -18.68
N PHE A 102 15.85 -19.90 -17.61
CA PHE A 102 15.76 -20.62 -16.34
C PHE A 102 14.47 -21.43 -16.28
N GLN A 103 14.59 -22.76 -16.20
CA GLN A 103 13.46 -23.68 -16.17
C GLN A 103 12.84 -23.72 -14.77
N LEU A 104 11.54 -23.46 -14.67
CA LEU A 104 10.77 -23.65 -13.45
C LEU A 104 10.32 -25.10 -13.31
N SER A 105 10.05 -25.52 -12.08
CA SER A 105 9.45 -26.81 -11.80
C SER A 105 7.95 -26.82 -12.17
N ASP A 106 7.41 -28.02 -12.44
CA ASP A 106 5.98 -28.18 -12.77
C ASP A 106 5.05 -27.70 -11.64
N LYS A 107 5.54 -27.75 -10.40
CA LYS A 107 4.87 -27.20 -9.22
C LYS A 107 5.73 -26.10 -8.65
N PHE A 108 5.52 -24.89 -9.16
CA PHE A 108 6.28 -23.71 -8.79
C PHE A 108 6.33 -23.54 -7.26
N ASP A 109 7.55 -23.43 -6.74
CA ASP A 109 7.83 -23.06 -5.35
C ASP A 109 8.73 -21.81 -5.38
N PRO A 110 8.33 -20.68 -4.75
CA PRO A 110 9.13 -19.46 -4.74
C PRO A 110 10.57 -19.66 -4.26
N SER A 111 10.83 -20.67 -3.43
CA SER A 111 12.17 -20.96 -2.93
C SER A 111 13.16 -21.40 -4.02
N GLU A 112 12.69 -21.95 -5.14
CA GLU A 112 13.54 -22.34 -6.27
C GLU A 112 14.19 -21.12 -6.95
N MET A 113 13.56 -19.95 -6.82
CA MET A 113 14.06 -18.70 -7.37
C MET A 113 15.12 -18.03 -6.49
N ASN A 114 15.23 -18.38 -5.20
CA ASN A 114 16.10 -17.66 -4.26
C ASN A 114 17.56 -17.58 -4.71
N ALA A 115 18.14 -18.71 -5.16
CA ALA A 115 19.52 -18.75 -5.63
C ALA A 115 19.69 -18.02 -6.98
N PHE A 116 18.68 -18.15 -7.86
CA PHE A 116 18.66 -17.52 -9.16
C PHE A 116 18.63 -15.99 -9.05
N ILE A 117 17.70 -15.44 -8.27
CA ILE A 117 17.55 -14.00 -8.07
C ILE A 117 18.79 -13.42 -7.38
N LYS A 118 19.31 -14.09 -6.36
CA LYS A 118 20.52 -13.65 -5.64
C LYS A 118 21.75 -13.52 -6.54
N THR A 119 21.85 -14.37 -7.56
CA THR A 119 23.02 -14.40 -8.46
C THR A 119 22.87 -13.47 -9.65
N ASN A 120 21.65 -13.35 -10.19
CA ASN A 120 21.43 -12.70 -11.48
C ASN A 120 20.77 -11.31 -11.38
N ILE A 121 20.23 -10.91 -10.23
CA ILE A 121 19.46 -9.68 -10.10
C ILE A 121 20.15 -8.71 -9.13
N LEU A 122 20.30 -7.46 -9.58
CA LEU A 122 20.82 -6.38 -8.75
C LEU A 122 19.85 -6.08 -7.60
N TYR A 123 20.38 -5.76 -6.41
CA TYR A 123 19.55 -5.40 -5.26
C TYR A 123 18.48 -6.45 -4.91
N SER A 124 18.79 -7.73 -5.16
CA SER A 124 17.88 -8.85 -4.97
C SER A 124 17.32 -8.97 -3.54
N ASP A 125 18.08 -8.52 -2.54
CA ASP A 125 17.68 -8.48 -1.13
C ASP A 125 16.51 -7.54 -0.84
N LYS A 126 16.23 -6.60 -1.75
CA LYS A 126 15.14 -5.62 -1.59
C LYS A 126 13.79 -6.15 -1.99
N TYR A 127 13.72 -7.30 -2.65
CA TYR A 127 12.47 -7.83 -3.20
C TYR A 127 12.02 -9.08 -2.47
N ALA A 128 10.71 -9.28 -2.41
CA ALA A 128 10.11 -10.51 -1.92
C ALA A 128 9.00 -10.98 -2.85
N PHE A 129 8.84 -12.30 -2.92
CA PHE A 129 7.85 -12.94 -3.78
C PHE A 129 6.45 -12.42 -3.45
N TRP A 130 5.73 -12.00 -4.48
CA TRP A 130 4.34 -11.58 -4.37
C TRP A 130 3.42 -12.64 -4.95
N GLU A 131 3.53 -12.91 -6.25
CA GLU A 131 2.65 -13.85 -6.94
C GLU A 131 3.30 -14.45 -8.19
N PHE A 132 2.72 -15.56 -8.64
CA PHE A 132 2.96 -16.13 -9.96
C PHE A 132 1.63 -16.19 -10.71
N SER A 133 1.52 -15.42 -11.80
CA SER A 133 0.40 -15.51 -12.74
C SER A 133 0.75 -16.45 -13.88
N GLU A 134 0.21 -17.67 -13.84
CA GLU A 134 0.34 -18.63 -14.94
C GLU A 134 -0.32 -18.12 -16.23
N LYS A 135 -1.40 -17.36 -16.10
CA LYS A 135 -2.18 -16.78 -17.20
C LYS A 135 -1.37 -15.73 -17.96
N ASP A 136 -0.71 -14.83 -17.23
CA ASP A 136 0.07 -13.74 -17.82
C ASP A 136 1.53 -14.13 -18.04
N LYS A 137 1.89 -15.40 -17.73
CA LYS A 137 3.24 -15.95 -17.82
C LYS A 137 4.26 -15.03 -17.14
N LYS A 138 3.91 -14.59 -15.92
CA LYS A 138 4.63 -13.55 -15.18
C LYS A 138 4.78 -13.91 -13.71
N ILE A 139 5.99 -13.78 -13.17
CA ILE A 139 6.25 -13.85 -11.72
C ILE A 139 6.58 -12.45 -11.21
N THR A 140 5.88 -12.00 -10.18
CA THR A 140 6.02 -10.66 -9.62
C THR A 140 6.64 -10.73 -8.23
N TYR A 141 7.63 -9.88 -8.01
CA TYR A 141 8.22 -9.59 -6.71
C TYR A 141 8.04 -8.10 -6.42
N PHE A 142 7.61 -7.77 -5.21
CA PHE A 142 7.50 -6.39 -4.75
C PHE A 142 8.66 -6.03 -3.85
N GLN A 143 9.11 -4.78 -3.95
CA GLN A 143 10.10 -4.23 -3.05
C GLN A 143 9.57 -4.19 -1.61
N LYS A 144 10.46 -4.45 -0.66
CA LYS A 144 10.22 -4.30 0.78
C LYS A 144 10.99 -3.13 1.37
N TYR A 145 10.37 -2.49 2.34
CA TYR A 145 10.98 -1.49 3.21
C TYR A 145 10.58 -1.79 4.66
N GLN A 146 11.57 -1.94 5.56
CA GLN A 146 11.35 -2.31 6.97
C GLN A 146 10.39 -3.52 7.12
N ASP A 147 10.66 -4.59 6.37
CA ASP A 147 9.86 -5.83 6.29
C ASP A 147 8.43 -5.70 5.74
N LYS A 148 8.00 -4.49 5.37
CA LYS A 148 6.70 -4.19 4.77
C LYS A 148 6.82 -4.17 3.24
N PHE A 149 5.86 -4.78 2.56
CA PHE A 149 5.76 -4.69 1.11
C PHE A 149 5.36 -3.27 0.67
N ILE A 150 5.93 -2.81 -0.44
CA ILE A 150 5.44 -1.67 -1.19
C ILE A 150 4.53 -2.22 -2.29
N TYR A 151 3.22 -2.25 -2.03
CA TYR A 151 2.24 -2.89 -2.89
C TYR A 151 2.04 -2.10 -4.20
N SER A 152 1.95 -2.85 -5.31
CA SER A 152 1.49 -2.36 -6.61
C SER A 152 2.21 -1.09 -7.11
N ASN A 153 3.50 -0.98 -6.82
CA ASN A 153 4.31 0.17 -7.19
C ASN A 153 5.14 -0.11 -8.45
N LYS A 154 4.83 0.61 -9.54
CA LYS A 154 5.52 0.46 -10.83
C LYS A 154 7.03 0.74 -10.76
N ASN A 155 7.47 1.54 -9.79
CA ASN A 155 8.87 1.94 -9.61
C ASN A 155 9.61 1.10 -8.56
N GLY A 156 8.99 0.06 -8.00
CA GLY A 156 9.57 -0.81 -6.97
C GLY A 156 9.18 -2.27 -7.15
N SER A 157 9.28 -2.79 -8.38
CA SER A 157 8.92 -4.17 -8.71
C SER A 157 10.00 -4.89 -9.52
N LEU A 158 10.04 -6.21 -9.35
CA LEU A 158 10.82 -7.12 -10.17
C LEU A 158 9.87 -8.15 -10.78
N GLU A 159 9.77 -8.14 -12.10
CA GLU A 159 8.86 -8.99 -12.87
C GLU A 159 9.66 -9.88 -13.79
N PHE A 160 9.44 -11.19 -13.71
CA PHE A 160 10.01 -12.17 -14.63
C PHE A 160 8.97 -12.57 -15.66
N PHE A 161 9.38 -12.67 -16.93
CA PHE A 161 8.54 -13.10 -18.04
C PHE A 161 8.94 -14.49 -18.50
N LEU A 162 7.92 -15.33 -18.71
CA LEU A 162 8.08 -16.74 -19.05
C LEU A 162 7.67 -17.00 -20.50
N ASN A 163 8.27 -18.02 -21.10
CA ASN A 163 7.80 -18.58 -22.37
C ASN A 163 6.74 -19.68 -22.15
N ASP A 164 6.22 -20.24 -23.25
CA ASP A 164 5.20 -21.31 -23.22
C ASP A 164 5.69 -22.61 -22.55
N SER A 165 7.00 -22.79 -22.42
CA SER A 165 7.63 -23.92 -21.72
C SER A 165 7.88 -23.65 -20.23
N ASN A 166 7.27 -22.60 -19.67
CA ASN A 166 7.47 -22.15 -18.29
C ASN A 166 8.95 -21.88 -17.94
N GLN A 167 9.70 -21.32 -18.89
CA GLN A 167 11.07 -20.89 -18.67
C GLN A 167 11.12 -19.37 -18.57
N ILE A 168 11.83 -18.86 -17.56
CA ILE A 168 12.11 -17.43 -17.44
C ILE A 168 13.11 -17.04 -18.53
N ILE A 169 12.71 -16.10 -19.38
CA ILE A 169 13.50 -15.63 -20.53
C ILE A 169 14.00 -14.21 -20.34
N SER A 170 13.26 -13.39 -19.60
CA SER A 170 13.61 -11.99 -19.35
C SER A 170 13.00 -11.49 -18.06
N TYR A 171 13.41 -10.30 -17.65
CA TYR A 171 12.83 -9.60 -16.52
C TYR A 171 12.76 -8.10 -16.76
N ARG A 172 11.86 -7.44 -16.04
CA ARG A 172 11.80 -5.99 -15.87
C ARG A 172 12.04 -5.69 -14.39
N GLN A 173 12.91 -4.75 -14.12
CA GLN A 173 13.25 -4.35 -12.76
C GLN A 173 13.18 -2.83 -12.62
N THR A 174 12.50 -2.40 -11.57
CA THR A 174 12.47 -1.02 -11.07
C THR A 174 12.74 -1.05 -9.56
N LEU A 175 13.45 -0.06 -9.05
CA LEU A 175 13.81 0.01 -7.64
C LEU A 175 13.55 1.42 -7.11
N LEU A 176 13.07 1.50 -5.87
CA LEU A 176 13.07 2.72 -5.09
C LEU A 176 14.32 2.82 -4.23
N GLU A 177 14.97 3.96 -4.29
CA GLU A 177 16.08 4.36 -3.44
C GLU A 177 15.74 5.63 -2.65
N ASP A 178 16.63 6.03 -1.74
CA ASP A 178 16.44 7.19 -0.86
C ASP A 178 15.08 7.19 -0.14
N ILE A 179 14.70 6.05 0.45
CA ILE A 179 13.44 5.97 1.20
C ILE A 179 13.60 6.68 2.55
N GLU A 180 13.02 7.86 2.64
CA GLU A 180 13.14 8.80 3.76
C GLU A 180 11.81 8.97 4.50
N GLU A 181 11.87 9.02 5.83
CA GLU A 181 10.73 9.24 6.71
C GLU A 181 10.35 10.73 6.70
N MET A 182 9.10 11.07 6.35
CA MET A 182 8.70 12.48 6.10
C MET A 182 8.18 13.23 7.33
N ALA A 183 7.73 12.53 8.36
CA ALA A 183 7.08 13.11 9.54
C ALA A 183 7.34 12.23 10.78
N GLU A 184 6.79 12.60 11.93
CA GLU A 184 6.75 11.70 13.09
C GLU A 184 5.75 10.56 12.86
N LYS A 185 5.96 9.45 13.57
CA LYS A 185 5.04 8.32 13.53
C LYS A 185 3.72 8.65 14.22
N GLU A 186 2.64 8.57 13.46
CA GLU A 186 1.28 8.71 13.91
C GLU A 186 0.62 7.34 14.10
N GLU A 187 -0.42 7.28 14.92
CA GLU A 187 -1.16 6.04 15.11
C GLU A 187 -1.99 5.73 13.86
N VAL A 188 -1.82 4.51 13.32
CA VAL A 188 -2.65 4.03 12.22
C VAL A 188 -3.94 3.44 12.76
N LEU A 189 -4.99 3.47 11.94
CA LEU A 189 -6.26 2.80 12.19
C LEU A 189 -6.03 1.34 12.56
N SER A 190 -6.80 0.87 13.53
CA SER A 190 -6.77 -0.54 13.90
C SER A 190 -7.19 -1.41 12.71
N PRO A 191 -6.66 -2.64 12.59
CA PRO A 191 -7.08 -3.56 11.54
C PRO A 191 -8.59 -3.80 11.53
N LEU A 192 -9.22 -3.83 12.71
CA LEU A 192 -10.66 -3.99 12.84
C LEU A 192 -11.43 -2.81 12.23
N LYS A 193 -10.94 -1.57 12.43
CA LYS A 193 -11.55 -0.38 11.84
C LYS A 193 -11.42 -0.38 10.31
N ALA A 194 -10.30 -0.87 9.78
CA ALA A 194 -10.14 -1.04 8.34
C ALA A 194 -11.03 -2.16 7.77
N ILE A 195 -11.24 -3.26 8.49
CA ILE A 195 -12.23 -4.30 8.14
C ILE A 195 -13.64 -3.72 8.14
N GLU A 196 -13.97 -2.86 9.13
CA GLU A 196 -15.24 -2.16 9.17
C GLU A 196 -15.48 -1.35 7.88
N THR A 197 -14.49 -0.62 7.38
CA THR A 197 -14.59 0.07 6.10
C THR A 197 -14.94 -0.90 4.98
N LEU A 198 -14.22 -2.02 4.85
CA LEU A 198 -14.48 -3.01 3.81
C LEU A 198 -15.92 -3.55 3.89
N TYR A 199 -16.38 -3.87 5.10
CA TYR A 199 -17.73 -4.35 5.35
C TYR A 199 -18.79 -3.30 4.96
N GLN A 200 -18.66 -2.07 5.45
CA GLN A 200 -19.60 -0.98 5.17
C GLN A 200 -19.67 -0.61 3.68
N LYS A 201 -18.57 -0.81 2.95
CA LYS A 201 -18.50 -0.57 1.50
C LYS A 201 -18.94 -1.79 0.67
N GLY A 202 -19.38 -2.87 1.31
CA GLY A 202 -19.86 -4.07 0.63
C GLY A 202 -18.76 -4.90 -0.04
N MET A 203 -17.50 -4.73 0.36
CA MET A 203 -16.37 -5.51 -0.14
C MET A 203 -16.23 -6.87 0.55
N LEU A 204 -17.01 -7.13 1.60
CA LEU A 204 -17.04 -8.41 2.31
C LEU A 204 -18.43 -9.01 2.17
N GLU A 205 -18.55 -10.10 1.41
CA GLU A 205 -19.79 -10.82 1.27
C GLU A 205 -20.09 -11.66 2.54
N PRO A 206 -21.37 -11.92 2.85
CA PRO A 206 -21.72 -12.84 3.93
C PRO A 206 -21.11 -14.23 3.73
N GLY A 207 -20.40 -14.71 4.75
CA GLY A 207 -19.69 -15.99 4.74
C GLY A 207 -18.23 -15.94 4.26
N SER A 208 -17.75 -14.78 3.78
CA SER A 208 -16.35 -14.59 3.38
C SER A 208 -15.38 -14.77 4.54
N LYS A 209 -14.14 -15.12 4.21
CA LYS A 209 -13.06 -15.33 5.17
C LYS A 209 -11.86 -14.46 4.81
N ILE A 210 -11.55 -13.51 5.69
CA ILE A 210 -10.25 -12.84 5.68
C ILE A 210 -9.21 -13.85 6.18
N THR A 211 -8.13 -14.03 5.42
CA THR A 211 -7.08 -15.02 5.67
C THR A 211 -5.76 -14.38 6.08
N LYS A 212 -5.47 -13.18 5.57
CA LYS A 212 -4.27 -12.41 5.93
C LYS A 212 -4.64 -10.95 6.18
N VAL A 213 -3.90 -10.36 7.13
CA VAL A 213 -3.98 -8.95 7.52
C VAL A 213 -2.56 -8.46 7.71
N GLU A 214 -2.07 -7.65 6.78
CA GLU A 214 -0.66 -7.26 6.71
C GLU A 214 -0.53 -5.76 6.50
N LEU A 215 0.36 -5.11 7.26
CA LEU A 215 0.68 -3.70 7.05
C LEU A 215 1.75 -3.57 5.96
N GLY A 216 1.53 -2.68 5.01
CA GLY A 216 2.45 -2.37 3.93
C GLY A 216 2.47 -0.89 3.59
N TYR A 217 3.07 -0.55 2.46
CA TYR A 217 3.02 0.79 1.86
C TYR A 217 2.36 0.72 0.49
N TYR A 218 1.74 1.82 0.09
CA TYR A 218 1.22 2.02 -1.26
C TYR A 218 1.57 3.45 -1.72
N THR A 219 1.64 3.67 -3.02
CA THR A 219 1.89 5.01 -3.57
C THR A 219 0.70 5.93 -3.33
N TYR A 220 0.89 6.92 -2.46
CA TYR A 220 -0.12 7.95 -2.21
C TYR A 220 -0.12 9.01 -3.31
N GLU A 221 1.06 9.51 -3.67
CA GLU A 221 1.21 10.59 -4.65
C GLU A 221 2.54 10.45 -5.41
N ILE A 222 2.56 10.80 -6.69
CA ILE A 222 3.77 10.77 -7.53
C ILE A 222 4.14 12.20 -7.94
N PHE A 223 5.39 12.57 -7.70
CA PHE A 223 6.00 13.82 -8.14
C PHE A 223 7.01 13.55 -9.27
N THR A 224 7.56 14.61 -9.87
CA THR A 224 8.49 14.50 -11.02
C THR A 224 9.73 13.65 -10.73
N ALA A 225 10.25 13.69 -9.50
CA ALA A 225 11.51 13.01 -9.13
C ALA A 225 11.39 12.13 -7.88
N SER A 226 10.20 12.06 -7.28
CA SER A 226 9.96 11.31 -6.04
C SER A 226 8.50 10.89 -5.97
N GLN A 227 8.19 10.02 -5.03
CA GLN A 227 6.83 9.62 -4.72
C GLN A 227 6.66 9.50 -3.22
N VAL A 228 5.45 9.80 -2.75
CA VAL A 228 5.07 9.66 -1.35
C VAL A 228 4.32 8.35 -1.21
N LEU A 229 4.75 7.54 -0.24
CA LEU A 229 4.11 6.29 0.11
C LEU A 229 3.38 6.46 1.43
N THR A 230 2.16 5.94 1.49
CA THR A 230 1.32 5.91 2.69
C THR A 230 1.24 4.48 3.23
N PRO A 231 1.21 4.27 4.56
CA PRO A 231 0.95 2.97 5.13
C PRO A 231 -0.48 2.50 4.78
N VAL A 232 -0.61 1.20 4.51
CA VAL A 232 -1.89 0.56 4.13
C VAL A 232 -2.04 -0.80 4.79
N TRP A 233 -3.27 -1.14 5.15
CA TRP A 233 -3.65 -2.49 5.52
C TRP A 233 -4.02 -3.28 4.27
N ARG A 234 -3.37 -4.43 4.08
CA ARG A 234 -3.75 -5.45 3.11
C ARG A 234 -4.60 -6.51 3.77
N PHE A 235 -5.74 -6.79 3.15
CA PHE A 235 -6.63 -7.89 3.51
C PHE A 235 -6.70 -8.87 2.35
N VAL A 236 -6.46 -10.16 2.63
CA VAL A 236 -6.67 -11.24 1.66
C VAL A 236 -7.98 -11.94 2.01
N VAL A 237 -8.97 -11.83 1.13
CA VAL A 237 -10.32 -12.40 1.31
C VAL A 237 -10.45 -13.64 0.44
N ASP A 238 -10.91 -14.73 1.06
CA ASP A 238 -11.16 -16.03 0.41
C ASP A 238 -9.96 -16.59 -0.38
N GLU A 239 -8.74 -16.20 0.03
CA GLU A 239 -7.45 -16.58 -0.59
C GLU A 239 -7.24 -16.07 -2.03
N GLU A 240 -8.16 -15.24 -2.53
CA GLU A 240 -8.17 -14.77 -3.91
C GLU A 240 -8.07 -13.24 -3.99
N GLU A 241 -8.93 -12.52 -3.25
CA GLU A 241 -9.09 -11.08 -3.41
C GLU A 241 -8.20 -10.29 -2.46
N ASN A 242 -7.56 -9.24 -3.00
CA ASN A 242 -6.67 -8.37 -2.25
C ASN A 242 -7.30 -6.97 -2.12
N PHE A 243 -7.61 -6.58 -0.89
CA PHE A 243 -8.09 -5.24 -0.59
C PHE A 243 -7.01 -4.45 0.14
N LEU A 244 -6.77 -3.23 -0.31
CA LEU A 244 -5.91 -2.27 0.37
C LEU A 244 -6.75 -1.17 0.99
N VAL A 245 -6.50 -0.87 2.26
CA VAL A 245 -7.15 0.23 2.99
C VAL A 245 -6.09 1.17 3.51
N ASN A 246 -6.18 2.46 3.21
CA ASN A 246 -5.29 3.49 3.75
C ASN A 246 -5.30 3.42 5.28
N ALA A 247 -4.12 3.26 5.88
CA ALA A 247 -4.01 3.01 7.31
C ALA A 247 -4.22 4.28 8.16
N PHE A 248 -4.17 5.48 7.58
CA PHE A 248 -4.52 6.74 8.26
C PHE A 248 -5.96 7.17 8.00
N GLU A 249 -6.38 7.13 6.74
CA GLU A 249 -7.66 7.71 6.29
C GLU A 249 -8.81 6.69 6.27
N GLY A 250 -8.50 5.40 6.27
CA GLY A 250 -9.51 4.34 6.23
C GLY A 250 -10.21 4.22 4.88
N GLN A 251 -9.67 4.82 3.82
CA GLN A 251 -10.20 4.73 2.47
C GLN A 251 -9.75 3.46 1.77
N ILE A 252 -10.64 2.83 1.00
CA ILE A 252 -10.29 1.67 0.18
C ILE A 252 -9.52 2.18 -1.04
N ILE A 253 -8.36 1.59 -1.29
CA ILE A 253 -7.55 1.87 -2.46
C ILE A 253 -8.01 0.91 -3.55
N GLU A 254 -8.61 1.46 -4.59
CA GLU A 254 -8.91 0.73 -5.80
C GLU A 254 -7.58 0.37 -6.48
N LEU A 255 -7.26 -0.92 -6.49
CA LEU A 255 -6.20 -1.45 -7.33
C LEU A 255 -6.69 -1.35 -8.78
N ASN A 256 -6.46 -0.20 -9.41
CA ASN A 256 -6.67 -0.07 -10.84
C ASN A 256 -5.78 -1.10 -11.53
N ASN A 257 -6.42 -2.09 -12.14
CA ASN A 257 -5.83 -2.99 -13.12
C ASN A 257 -5.44 -2.18 -14.37
N ASP A 258 -4.48 -1.26 -14.23
CA ASP A 258 -3.76 -0.60 -15.31
C ASP A 258 -2.81 -1.58 -16.03
N GLU A 259 -3.11 -2.88 -16.00
CA GLU A 259 -2.54 -3.92 -16.88
C GLU A 259 -3.20 -3.93 -18.27
N LYS A 260 -4.01 -2.93 -18.60
CA LYS A 260 -4.50 -2.70 -19.96
C LYS A 260 -4.20 -1.28 -20.43
N LYS A 261 -2.95 -1.03 -20.80
CA LYS A 261 -2.63 -0.08 -21.89
C LYS A 261 -1.32 -0.43 -22.55
#